data_AF-A0A931UX36-F1
#
_entry.id   AF-A0A931UX36-F1
#
_cell.length_a   1.000
_cell.length_b   1.000
_cell.length_c   1.000
_cell.angle_alpha   90.00
_cell.angle_beta   90.00
_cell.angle_gamma   90.00
#
_symmetry.space_group_name_H-M   'P 1'
#
loop_
_entity.id
_entity.type
_entity.pdbx_description
1 polymer ?
#
loop_
_entity_poly.entity_id
_entity_poly.type
_entity_poly.pdbx_seq_one_letter_code
_entity_poly.pdbx_strand_id
1 'polypeptide(L)'
;MSKLSRLLPTAARSLLGLTFVVFGLNGFLHFLPQPPLPEAALPFLGGLAKAGYFFPLLKGLEVLAGVLLLSGRFVPLALAVLAPIIVNIAAFHLILAPSFGMVALLVGLEVYLAWSYRDAFAPMLRARVAPTTAPASLRDGAIGGSTGATTAA
;
A
#
# COMPACT_ATOMS: atom_id res chain seq x y z
N MET A 1 3.47 20.87 -20.42
CA MET A 1 4.15 20.17 -19.30
C MET A 1 5.57 19.86 -19.75
N SER A 2 6.59 20.42 -19.11
CA SER A 2 7.99 20.15 -19.46
C SER A 2 8.35 18.69 -19.16
N LYS A 3 9.30 18.10 -19.90
CA LYS A 3 9.76 16.71 -19.67
C LYS A 3 10.16 16.49 -18.20
N LEU A 4 10.70 17.52 -17.56
CA LEU A 4 11.13 17.52 -16.15
C LEU A 4 9.99 17.22 -15.16
N SER A 5 8.77 17.73 -15.41
CA SER A 5 7.63 17.51 -14.51
C SER A 5 7.10 16.08 -14.54
N ARG A 6 7.46 15.28 -15.55
CA ARG A 6 7.14 13.85 -15.64
C ARG A 6 8.29 12.97 -15.15
N LEU A 7 9.52 13.43 -15.27
CA LEU A 7 10.73 12.72 -14.84
C LEU A 7 10.83 12.64 -13.31
N LEU A 8 10.51 13.73 -12.60
CA LEU A 8 10.65 13.79 -11.14
C LEU A 8 9.78 12.75 -10.39
N PRO A 9 8.46 12.63 -10.64
CA PRO A 9 7.65 11.59 -10.00
C PRO A 9 8.10 10.18 -10.40
N THR A 10 8.55 10.00 -11.63
CA THR A 10 9.06 8.72 -12.13
C THR A 10 10.31 8.30 -11.37
N ALA A 11 11.27 9.21 -11.18
CA ALA A 11 12.51 8.97 -10.46
C ALA A 11 12.23 8.68 -8.97
N ALA A 12 11.39 9.49 -8.31
CA ALA A 12 11.01 9.28 -6.92
C ALA A 12 10.34 7.92 -6.69
N ARG A 13 9.39 7.57 -7.57
CA ARG A 13 8.71 6.27 -7.58
C ARG A 13 9.70 5.12 -7.77
N SER A 14 10.61 5.25 -8.73
CA SER A 14 11.62 4.23 -9.00
C SER A 14 12.58 4.03 -7.82
N LEU A 15 13.00 5.12 -7.16
CA LEU A 15 13.88 5.06 -6.00
C LEU A 15 13.19 4.39 -4.80
N LEU A 16 11.95 4.80 -4.49
CA LEU A 16 11.16 4.22 -3.42
C LEU A 16 10.87 2.74 -3.68
N GLY A 17 10.42 2.42 -4.90
CA GLY A 17 10.13 1.05 -5.30
C GLY A 17 11.35 0.14 -5.25
N LEU A 18 12.51 0.59 -5.77
CA LEU A 18 13.76 -0.17 -5.73
C LEU A 18 14.17 -0.47 -4.30
N THR A 19 14.06 0.53 -3.42
CA THR A 19 14.39 0.39 -2.00
C THR A 19 13.56 -0.72 -1.36
N PHE A 20 12.24 -0.70 -1.52
CA PHE A 20 11.36 -1.72 -0.93
C PHE A 20 11.50 -3.11 -1.54
N VAL A 21 11.81 -3.22 -2.84
CA VAL A 21 12.14 -4.53 -3.44
C VAL A 21 13.43 -5.09 -2.84
N VAL A 22 14.49 -4.28 -2.76
CA VAL A 22 15.79 -4.73 -2.24
C VAL A 22 15.69 -5.12 -0.76
N PHE A 23 15.15 -4.25 0.09
CA PHE A 23 15.03 -4.55 1.53
C PHE A 23 13.97 -5.62 1.84
N GLY A 24 12.92 -5.70 1.05
CA GLY A 24 11.91 -6.76 1.14
C GLY A 24 12.50 -8.12 0.80
N LEU A 25 13.18 -8.24 -0.36
CA LEU A 25 13.87 -9.47 -0.75
C LEU A 25 14.99 -9.85 0.21
N ASN A 26 15.71 -8.86 0.76
CA ASN A 26 16.73 -9.13 1.77
C ASN A 26 16.16 -9.80 3.03
N GLY A 27 14.90 -9.55 3.37
CA GLY A 27 14.23 -10.23 4.48
C GLY A 27 14.04 -11.74 4.28
N PHE A 28 14.09 -12.22 3.04
CA PHE A 28 13.98 -13.64 2.68
C PHE A 28 15.32 -14.27 2.30
N LEU A 29 16.16 -13.51 1.59
CA LEU A 29 17.38 -14.00 0.96
C LEU A 29 18.65 -13.64 1.73
N HIS A 30 18.58 -12.71 2.69
CA HIS A 30 19.66 -12.35 3.60
C HIS A 30 21.00 -11.98 2.91
N PHE A 31 20.95 -11.26 1.79
CA PHE A 31 22.15 -10.88 1.02
C PHE A 31 22.81 -9.56 1.46
N LEU A 32 22.16 -8.77 2.31
CA LEU A 32 22.72 -7.56 2.94
C LEU A 32 23.01 -7.82 4.41
N PRO A 33 24.15 -7.32 4.93
CA PRO A 33 24.45 -7.39 6.36
C PRO A 33 23.40 -6.58 7.14
N GLN A 34 22.89 -7.16 8.22
CA GLN A 34 22.03 -6.44 9.15
C GLN A 34 22.89 -5.63 10.12
N PRO A 35 22.64 -4.32 10.27
CA PRO A 35 23.32 -3.56 11.30
C PRO A 35 22.94 -4.08 12.70
N PRO A 36 23.82 -3.94 13.69
CA PRO A 36 23.53 -4.35 15.05
C PRO A 36 22.27 -3.64 15.57
N LEU A 37 21.37 -4.41 16.16
CA LEU A 37 20.13 -3.89 16.71
C LEU A 37 20.38 -3.27 18.10
N PRO A 38 19.85 -2.08 18.38
CA PRO A 38 19.87 -1.53 19.74
C PRO A 38 19.13 -2.43 20.71
N GLU A 39 19.60 -2.55 21.96
CA GLU A 39 18.98 -3.40 22.97
C GLU A 39 17.50 -3.05 23.21
N ALA A 40 17.17 -1.76 23.16
CA ALA A 40 15.79 -1.26 23.30
C ALA A 40 14.82 -1.81 22.23
N ALA A 41 15.33 -2.19 21.05
CA ALA A 41 14.52 -2.74 19.96
C ALA A 41 14.26 -4.25 20.09
N LEU A 42 15.06 -4.97 20.89
CA LEU A 42 15.01 -6.44 20.98
C LEU A 42 13.65 -6.98 21.45
N PRO A 43 12.99 -6.43 22.49
CA PRO A 43 11.70 -6.94 22.93
C PRO A 43 10.62 -6.79 21.86
N PHE A 44 10.64 -5.68 21.12
CA PHE A 44 9.70 -5.40 20.04
C PHE A 44 9.89 -6.37 18.87
N LEU A 45 11.12 -6.44 18.33
CA LEU A 45 11.42 -7.31 17.19
C LEU A 45 11.27 -8.80 17.54
N GLY A 46 11.69 -9.19 18.74
CA GLY A 46 11.49 -10.55 19.25
C GLY A 46 10.01 -10.91 19.41
N GLY A 47 9.17 -9.98 19.88
CA GLY A 47 7.73 -10.17 19.96
C GLY A 47 7.09 -10.38 18.60
N LEU A 48 7.45 -9.56 17.61
CA LEU A 48 7.00 -9.71 16.22
C LEU A 48 7.47 -11.03 15.59
N ALA A 49 8.70 -11.45 15.87
CA ALA A 49 9.25 -12.71 15.38
C ALA A 49 8.46 -13.91 15.90
N LYS A 50 8.07 -13.89 17.18
CA LYS A 50 7.28 -14.97 17.81
C LYS A 50 5.92 -15.18 17.16
N ALA A 51 5.35 -14.15 16.51
CA ALA A 51 4.09 -14.31 15.79
C ALA A 51 4.20 -15.25 14.56
N GLY A 52 5.42 -15.48 14.04
CA GLY A 52 5.70 -16.40 12.93
C GLY A 52 5.29 -15.90 11.55
N TYR A 53 4.13 -15.23 11.42
CA TYR A 53 3.63 -14.74 10.13
C TYR A 53 3.99 -13.28 9.84
N PHE A 54 4.34 -12.49 10.85
CA PHE A 54 4.48 -11.04 10.73
C PHE A 54 5.57 -10.63 9.73
N PHE A 55 6.80 -11.13 9.91
CA PHE A 55 7.91 -10.76 9.02
C PHE A 55 7.73 -11.25 7.58
N PRO A 56 7.30 -12.50 7.32
CA PRO A 56 6.98 -12.94 5.95
C PRO A 56 5.91 -12.07 5.29
N LEU A 57 4.84 -11.72 6.01
CA LEU A 57 3.79 -10.85 5.49
C LEU A 57 4.32 -9.45 5.20
N LEU A 58 5.02 -8.84 6.16
CA LEU A 58 5.61 -7.50 6.03
C LEU A 58 6.54 -7.44 4.83
N LYS A 59 7.49 -8.38 4.72
CA LYS A 59 8.46 -8.42 3.62
C LYS A 59 7.79 -8.74 2.28
N GLY A 60 6.77 -9.58 2.27
CA GLY A 60 5.96 -9.84 1.08
C GLY A 60 5.25 -8.58 0.57
N LEU A 61 4.66 -7.78 1.46
CA LEU A 61 4.02 -6.51 1.12
C LEU A 61 5.02 -5.47 0.63
N GLU A 62 6.21 -5.37 1.25
CA GLU A 62 7.29 -4.50 0.79
C GLU A 62 7.71 -4.85 -0.65
N VAL A 63 7.97 -6.13 -0.95
CA VAL A 63 8.34 -6.57 -2.31
C VAL A 63 7.21 -6.31 -3.30
N LEU A 64 5.97 -6.68 -2.96
CA LEU A 64 4.82 -6.50 -3.84
C LEU A 64 4.62 -5.02 -4.17
N ALA A 65 4.55 -4.16 -3.16
CA ALA A 65 4.38 -2.73 -3.36
C ALA A 65 5.57 -2.12 -4.11
N GLY A 66 6.79 -2.55 -3.82
CA GLY A 66 8.00 -2.14 -4.54
C GLY A 66 7.94 -2.48 -6.03
N VAL A 67 7.52 -3.69 -6.39
CA VAL A 67 7.35 -4.13 -7.79
C VAL A 67 6.25 -3.34 -8.50
N LEU A 68 5.13 -3.08 -7.82
CA LEU A 68 4.06 -2.22 -8.34
C LEU A 68 4.58 -0.80 -8.61
N LEU A 69 5.33 -0.23 -7.67
CA LEU A 69 5.99 1.05 -7.85
C LEU A 69 6.97 1.02 -9.02
N LEU A 70 7.82 0.00 -9.19
CA LEU A 70 8.79 -0.07 -10.29
C LEU A 70 8.13 -0.24 -11.66
N SER A 71 7.11 -1.10 -11.76
CA SER A 71 6.34 -1.31 -12.99
C SER A 71 5.47 -0.11 -13.38
N GLY A 72 5.21 0.81 -12.44
CA GLY A 72 4.35 1.98 -12.69
C GLY A 72 2.88 1.62 -12.73
N ARG A 73 2.53 0.42 -12.25
CA ARG A 73 1.16 -0.08 -12.21
C ARG A 73 0.64 -0.03 -10.78
N PHE A 74 -0.61 0.40 -10.62
CA PHE A 74 -1.27 0.51 -9.33
C PHE A 74 -0.51 1.40 -8.31
N VAL A 75 0.15 2.46 -8.79
CA VAL A 75 0.99 3.34 -7.96
C VAL A 75 0.26 3.86 -6.71
N PRO A 76 -0.96 4.42 -6.78
CA PRO A 76 -1.66 4.88 -5.58
C PRO A 76 -1.97 3.76 -4.58
N LEU A 77 -2.26 2.56 -5.06
CA LEU A 77 -2.48 1.39 -4.21
C LEU A 77 -1.18 0.96 -3.50
N ALA A 78 -0.06 0.94 -4.23
CA ALA A 78 1.24 0.59 -3.66
C ALA A 78 1.65 1.59 -2.57
N LEU A 79 1.47 2.89 -2.80
CA LEU A 79 1.68 3.94 -1.80
C LEU A 79 0.74 3.73 -0.59
N ALA A 80 -0.54 3.46 -0.80
CA ALA A 80 -1.47 3.18 0.30
C ALA A 80 -1.06 1.99 1.18
N VAL A 81 -0.48 0.94 0.56
CA VAL A 81 0.06 -0.23 1.28
C VAL A 81 1.34 0.12 2.03
N LEU A 82 2.24 0.93 1.44
CA LEU A 82 3.50 1.33 2.05
C LEU A 82 3.34 2.36 3.16
N ALA A 83 2.32 3.23 3.08
CA ALA A 83 2.08 4.28 4.06
C ALA A 83 2.11 3.80 5.54
N PRO A 84 1.33 2.78 5.96
CA PRO A 84 1.40 2.29 7.34
C PRO A 84 2.74 1.60 7.67
N ILE A 85 3.39 0.98 6.68
CA ILE A 85 4.71 0.35 6.85
C ILE A 85 5.78 1.43 7.12
N ILE A 86 5.79 2.50 6.32
CA ILE A 86 6.72 3.62 6.47
C ILE A 86 6.47 4.36 7.79
N VAL A 87 5.20 4.54 8.19
CA VAL A 87 4.86 5.12 9.50
C VAL A 87 5.39 4.24 10.64
N ASN A 88 5.28 2.92 10.55
CA ASN A 88 5.84 2.01 11.56
C ASN A 88 7.37 2.08 11.59
N ILE A 89 8.04 2.09 10.43
CA ILE A 89 9.49 2.27 10.32
C ILE A 89 9.92 3.59 10.97
N ALA A 90 9.20 4.69 10.71
CA ALA A 90 9.50 5.98 11.31
C ALA A 90 9.32 5.95 12.83
N ALA A 91 8.22 5.41 13.34
CA ALA A 91 7.99 5.27 14.78
C ALA A 91 9.07 4.41 15.47
N PHE A 92 9.45 3.29 14.85
CA PHE A 92 10.53 2.43 15.34
C PHE A 92 11.85 3.20 15.49
N HIS A 93 12.23 3.99 14.49
CA HIS A 93 13.47 4.76 14.55
C HIS A 93 13.39 6.00 15.44
N LEU A 94 12.21 6.58 15.62
CA LEU A 94 12.02 7.69 16.56
C LEU A 94 12.13 7.24 18.02
N ILE A 95 11.71 6.01 18.34
CA ILE A 95 11.55 5.56 19.72
C ILE A 95 12.61 4.53 20.14
N LEU A 96 12.87 3.51 19.30
CA LEU A 96 13.64 2.32 19.68
C LEU A 96 15.05 2.27 19.05
N ALA A 97 15.24 2.87 17.88
CA ALA A 97 16.51 2.84 17.15
C ALA A 97 16.81 4.16 16.43
N PRO A 98 17.25 5.21 17.15
CA PRO A 98 17.55 6.53 16.57
C PRO A 98 18.51 6.48 15.37
N SER A 99 17.94 6.55 14.17
CA SER A 99 18.64 6.70 12.89
C SER A 99 17.67 7.27 11.86
N PHE A 100 17.96 8.48 11.38
CA PHE A 100 16.95 9.29 10.67
C PHE A 100 17.23 9.48 9.19
N GLY A 101 18.45 9.23 8.72
CA GLY A 101 18.84 9.52 7.34
C GLY A 101 17.96 8.79 6.31
N MET A 102 17.94 7.46 6.39
CA MET A 102 17.14 6.63 5.48
C MET A 102 15.63 6.83 5.70
N VAL A 103 15.21 6.99 6.96
CA VAL A 103 13.80 7.16 7.32
C VAL A 103 13.24 8.46 6.76
N ALA A 104 13.97 9.57 6.88
CA ALA A 104 13.57 10.87 6.34
C ALA A 104 13.44 10.82 4.82
N LEU A 105 14.34 10.11 4.13
CA LEU A 105 14.25 9.89 2.68
C LEU A 105 12.97 9.11 2.33
N LEU A 106 12.69 8.00 3.00
CA LEU A 106 11.50 7.17 2.75
C LEU A 106 10.21 7.96 2.97
N VAL A 107 10.09 8.65 4.11
CA VAL A 107 8.93 9.50 4.43
C VAL A 107 8.78 10.62 3.40
N GLY A 108 9.89 11.28 3.05
CA GLY A 108 9.88 12.36 2.06
C GLY A 108 9.42 11.90 0.68
N LEU A 109 9.89 10.74 0.20
CA LEU A 109 9.48 10.14 -1.07
C LEU A 109 8.00 9.73 -1.05
N GLU A 110 7.55 9.09 0.02
CA GLU A 110 6.16 8.67 0.19
C GLU A 110 5.21 9.88 0.17
N VAL A 111 5.51 10.92 0.96
CA VAL A 111 4.69 12.15 1.01
C VAL A 111 4.72 12.88 -0.33
N TYR A 112 5.89 13.00 -0.96
CA TYR A 112 6.00 13.63 -2.28
C TYR A 112 5.17 12.91 -3.35
N LEU A 113 5.23 11.58 -3.37
CA LEU A 113 4.46 10.77 -4.32
C LEU A 113 2.96 10.82 -4.00
N ALA A 114 2.57 10.67 -2.73
CA ALA A 114 1.17 10.82 -2.32
C ALA A 114 0.60 12.18 -2.72
N TRP A 115 1.38 13.26 -2.57
CA TRP A 115 1.02 14.60 -3.01
C TRP A 115 0.93 14.71 -4.54
N SER A 116 1.83 14.05 -5.27
CA SER A 116 1.85 14.03 -6.74
C SER A 116 0.67 13.25 -7.33
N TYR A 117 0.18 12.23 -6.61
CA TYR A 117 -0.97 11.39 -6.96
C TYR A 117 -2.23 11.72 -6.15
N ARG A 118 -2.30 12.89 -5.50
CA ARG A 118 -3.37 13.25 -4.54
C ARG A 118 -4.79 13.13 -5.09
N ASP A 119 -4.99 13.38 -6.37
CA ASP A 119 -6.31 13.28 -7.01
C ASP A 119 -6.84 11.85 -6.99
N ALA A 120 -5.96 10.84 -6.99
CA ALA A 120 -6.32 9.44 -6.84
C ALA A 120 -6.73 9.09 -5.40
N PHE A 121 -6.21 9.82 -4.40
CA PHE A 121 -6.55 9.64 -2.98
C PHE A 121 -7.76 10.47 -2.54
N ALA A 122 -8.11 11.53 -3.27
CA ALA A 122 -9.22 12.43 -2.93
C ALA A 122 -10.55 11.70 -2.65
N PRO A 123 -10.97 10.66 -3.40
CA PRO A 123 -12.19 9.92 -3.08
C PRO A 123 -12.13 9.16 -1.75
N MET A 124 -10.95 8.71 -1.31
CA MET A 124 -10.77 7.97 -0.05
C MET A 124 -10.91 8.88 1.19
N LEU A 125 -10.77 10.20 1.02
CA LEU A 125 -10.90 11.19 2.10
C LEU A 125 -12.33 11.71 2.26
N ARG A 126 -13.29 11.22 1.47
CA ARG A 126 -14.70 11.57 1.62
C ARG A 126 -15.25 10.91 2.89
N ALA A 127 -15.82 11.72 3.78
CA ALA A 127 -16.38 11.24 5.06
C ALA A 127 -17.50 10.19 4.90
N ARG A 128 -18.20 10.19 3.76
CA ARG A 128 -19.21 9.18 3.43
C ARG A 128 -19.04 8.74 1.97
N VAL A 129 -18.96 7.43 1.76
CA VAL A 129 -18.94 6.78 0.44
C VAL A 129 -20.05 5.74 0.44
N ALA A 130 -20.97 5.81 -0.52
CA ALA A 130 -22.02 4.81 -0.68
C ALA A 130 -21.46 3.59 -1.44
N PRO A 131 -21.81 2.34 -1.04
CA PRO A 131 -21.51 1.17 -1.85
C PRO A 131 -22.14 1.30 -3.24
N THR A 132 -21.44 0.83 -4.28
CA THR A 132 -22.02 0.75 -5.61
C THR A 132 -23.22 -0.20 -5.57
N THR A 133 -24.43 0.31 -5.80
CA THR A 133 -25.63 -0.52 -5.98
C THR A 133 -25.61 -1.13 -7.38
N ALA A 134 -25.94 -2.42 -7.48
CA ALA A 134 -26.16 -3.07 -8.77
C ALA A 134 -27.24 -2.32 -9.58
N PRO A 135 -27.15 -2.24 -10.91
CA PRO A 135 -28.15 -1.57 -11.73
C PRO A 135 -29.55 -2.19 -11.49
N ALA A 136 -30.56 -1.33 -11.38
CA ALA A 136 -31.94 -1.70 -11.09
C ALA A 136 -32.58 -2.65 -12.12
N SER A 137 -31.95 -2.84 -13.29
CA SER A 137 -32.43 -3.67 -14.39
C SER A 137 -32.54 -5.17 -14.10
N LEU A 138 -32.04 -5.64 -12.95
CA LEU A 138 -32.19 -7.05 -12.51
C LEU A 138 -33.34 -7.26 -11.52
N ARG A 139 -34.05 -6.21 -11.09
CA ARG A 139 -35.14 -6.31 -10.10
C ARG A 139 -36.53 -6.52 -10.71
N ASP A 140 -36.74 -6.11 -11.96
CA ASP A 140 -38.08 -6.08 -12.58
C ASP A 140 -38.45 -7.35 -13.37
N GLY A 141 -37.52 -8.31 -13.51
CA GLY A 141 -37.76 -9.55 -14.28
C GLY A 141 -38.43 -10.69 -13.52
N ALA A 142 -38.69 -10.56 -12.21
CA ALA A 142 -39.12 -11.67 -11.36
C ALA A 142 -40.59 -11.61 -10.89
N ILE A 143 -41.37 -10.59 -11.27
CA ILE A 143 -42.74 -10.36 -10.74
C ILE A 143 -43.78 -10.01 -11.81
N GLY A 144 -43.71 -10.63 -13.00
CA GLY A 144 -44.66 -10.39 -14.09
C GLY A 144 -45.06 -11.66 -14.81
N GLY A 145 -45.73 -12.60 -14.13
CA GLY A 145 -46.08 -13.88 -14.74
C GLY A 145 -47.17 -14.67 -14.03
N SER A 146 -48.32 -14.07 -13.72
CA SER A 146 -49.62 -14.78 -13.66
C SER A 146 -50.79 -13.82 -13.45
N THR A 147 -51.37 -13.32 -14.53
CA THR A 147 -52.77 -12.86 -14.55
C THR A 147 -53.52 -13.76 -15.52
N GLY A 148 -54.50 -14.48 -14.98
CA GLY A 148 -55.30 -15.46 -15.70
C GLY A 148 -56.23 -14.85 -16.75
N ALA A 149 -56.60 -15.69 -17.72
CA ALA A 149 -57.78 -15.53 -18.55
C ALA A 149 -58.28 -16.92 -18.97
N THR A 150 -59.08 -17.54 -18.09
CA THR A 150 -59.95 -18.66 -18.46
C THR A 150 -61.32 -18.08 -18.78
N THR A 151 -61.59 -17.87 -20.06
CA THR A 151 -62.94 -17.69 -20.62
C THR A 151 -62.98 -18.39 -21.96
N ALA A 152 -63.65 -19.55 -22.05
CA ALA A 152 -64.41 -19.99 -23.22
C ALA A 152 -65.06 -21.37 -22.99
N ALA A 153 -66.32 -21.45 -23.42
CA ALA A 153 -67.23 -22.59 -23.56
C ALA A 153 -67.99 -23.05 -22.30
#